data_AF-A0A2I1FD33-F1
#
_entry.id   AF-A0A2I1FD33-F1
#
_cell.length_a   1.000
_cell.length_b   1.000
_cell.length_c   1.000
_cell.angle_alpha   90.00
_cell.angle_beta   90.00
_cell.angle_gamma   90.00
#
_symmetry.space_group_name_H-M   'P 1'
#
loop_
_entity.id
_entity.type
_entity.pdbx_description
1 polymer ?
#
loop_
_entity_poly.entity_id
_entity_poly.type
_entity_poly.pdbx_seq_one_letter_code
_entity_poly.pdbx_strand_id
1 'polypeptide(L)' 'MAFSWKTAGITYLKYTQICARAVRNALKEEQRLIAQKRDEQGIKYAKWENGKQGELKPIVPQQHS' A
#
# COMPACT_ATOMS: atom_id res chain seq x y z
N MET A 1 -11.02 18.51 16.72
CA MET A 1 -10.21 17.28 16.68
C MET A 1 -9.37 17.24 15.40
N ALA A 2 -8.05 17.29 15.50
CA ALA A 2 -7.17 16.94 14.38
C ALA A 2 -6.66 15.50 14.60
N PHE A 3 -6.92 14.62 13.64
CA PHE A 3 -6.43 13.24 13.72
C PHE A 3 -4.94 13.19 13.31
N SER A 4 -4.11 12.49 14.08
CA SER A 4 -2.66 12.45 13.88
C SER A 4 -2.23 11.91 12.51
N TRP A 5 -3.01 11.01 11.90
CA TRP A 5 -2.75 10.52 10.54
C TRP A 5 -3.03 11.59 9.47
N LYS A 6 -4.02 12.45 9.70
CA LYS A 6 -4.38 13.53 8.79
C LYS A 6 -3.33 14.65 8.82
N THR A 7 -2.78 14.94 10.01
CA THR A 7 -1.67 15.90 10.15
C THR A 7 -0.36 15.37 9.55
N ALA A 8 -0.18 14.05 9.50
CA ALA A 8 0.96 13.40 8.84
C ALA A 8 0.84 13.34 7.30
N GLY A 9 -0.20 13.95 6.69
CA GLY A 9 -0.40 13.94 5.24
C GLY A 9 -0.85 12.59 4.67
N ILE A 10 -1.27 11.66 5.53
CA ILE A 10 -1.74 10.33 5.10
C ILE A 10 -3.19 10.45 4.62
N THR A 11 -3.46 9.94 3.42
CA THR A 11 -4.84 9.84 2.93
C THR A 11 -5.61 8.79 3.71
N TYR A 12 -6.94 8.94 3.82
CA TYR A 12 -7.77 7.97 4.54
C TYR A 12 -7.59 6.54 4.01
N LEU A 13 -7.50 6.36 2.69
CA LEU A 13 -7.25 5.05 2.07
C LEU A 13 -5.91 4.45 2.52
N LYS A 14 -4.86 5.26 2.65
CA LYS A 14 -3.56 4.78 3.11
C LYS A 14 -3.61 4.42 4.60
N TYR A 15 -4.33 5.19 5.41
CA TYR A 15 -4.56 4.88 6.82
C TYR A 15 -5.26 3.53 7.00
N THR A 16 -6.38 3.29 6.30
CA THR A 16 -7.10 2.02 6.40
C THR A 16 -6.29 0.82 5.92
N GLN A 17 -5.47 0.98 4.88
CA GLN A 17 -4.52 -0.04 4.43
C GLN A 17 -3.51 -0.41 5.53
N ILE A 18 -2.95 0.58 6.23
CA ILE A 18 -1.99 0.35 7.34
C ILE A 18 -2.67 -0.40 8.48
N CYS A 19 -3.87 0.03 8.90
CA CYS A 19 -4.63 -0.65 9.94
C CYS A 19 -4.97 -2.09 9.54
N ALA A 20 -5.39 -2.32 8.29
CA ALA A 20 -5.68 -3.66 7.78
C ALA A 20 -4.43 -4.57 7.83
N ARG A 21 -3.25 -4.06 7.48
CA ARG A 21 -1.98 -4.82 7.57
C ARG A 21 -1.67 -5.20 9.02
N ALA A 22 -1.83 -4.28 9.97
CA ALA A 22 -1.64 -4.56 11.39
C ALA A 22 -2.58 -5.68 11.89
N VAL A 23 -3.86 -5.65 11.49
CA VAL A 23 -4.84 -6.69 11.85
C VAL A 23 -4.46 -8.05 11.25
N ARG A 24 -4.00 -8.10 9.99
CA ARG A 24 -3.58 -9.37 9.37
C ARG A 24 -2.37 -9.99 10.07
N ASN A 25 -1.43 -9.16 10.53
CA ASN A 25 -0.27 -9.63 11.26
C ASN A 25 -0.60 -10.18 12.65
N ALA A 26 -1.74 -9.79 13.23
CA ALA A 26 -2.22 -10.29 14.52
C ALA A 26 -2.94 -11.65 14.43
N LEU A 27 -3.19 -12.18 13.23
CA LEU A 27 -3.84 -13.48 13.04
C LEU A 27 -2.89 -14.66 13.33
N LYS A 28 -3.49 -15.82 13.65
CA LYS A 28 -2.77 -17.10 13.73
C LYS A 28 -2.16 -17.46 12.38
N GLU A 29 -1.07 -18.22 12.39
CA GLU A 29 -0.20 -18.44 11.23
C GLU A 29 -0.93 -18.97 9.98
N GLU A 30 -1.81 -19.95 10.14
CA GLU A 30 -2.62 -20.52 9.05
C GLU A 30 -3.48 -19.45 8.34
N GLN A 31 -4.20 -18.65 9.12
CA GLN A 31 -5.07 -17.60 8.60
C GLN A 31 -4.27 -16.39 8.10
N ARG A 32 -3.13 -16.11 8.73
CA ARG A 32 -2.22 -15.04 8.36
C ARG A 32 -1.65 -15.27 6.96
N LEU A 33 -1.27 -16.50 6.62
CA LEU A 33 -0.72 -16.83 5.30
C LEU A 33 -1.72 -16.58 4.18
N ILE A 34 -2.99 -16.91 4.40
CA ILE A 34 -4.07 -16.62 3.44
C ILE A 34 -4.33 -15.11 3.36
N ALA A 35 -4.33 -14.41 4.50
CA ALA A 35 -4.60 -12.98 4.55
C ALA A 35 -3.47 -12.13 3.93
N GLN A 36 -2.21 -12.55 4.05
CA GLN A 36 -1.05 -11.82 3.52
C GLN A 36 -1.07 -11.70 2.00
N LYS A 37 -1.65 -12.67 1.28
CA LYS A 37 -1.82 -12.60 -0.19
C LYS A 37 -2.56 -11.34 -0.65
N ARG A 38 -3.41 -10.76 0.20
CA ARG A 38 -4.16 -9.52 -0.10
C ARG A 38 -3.31 -8.25 0.04
N ASP A 39 -2.15 -8.33 0.68
CA ASP A 39 -1.23 -7.21 0.86
C ASP A 39 -0.30 -7.03 -0.35
N GLU A 40 -0.17 -8.06 -1.20
CA GLU A 40 0.65 -8.04 -2.40
C GLU A 40 0.03 -7.12 -3.47
N GLN A 41 0.80 -6.11 -3.92
CA GLN A 41 0.40 -5.20 -4.99
C GLN A 41 1.48 -5.17 -6.08
N GLY A 42 1.24 -5.89 -7.18
CA GLY A 42 2.17 -5.98 -8.32
C GLY A 42 1.97 -4.92 -9.41
N ILE A 43 1.09 -3.93 -9.18
CA ILE A 43 0.68 -3.00 -10.21
C ILE A 43 1.79 -1.96 -10.46
N LYS A 44 2.08 -1.70 -11.74
CA LYS A 44 3.01 -0.67 -12.21
C LYS A 44 2.21 0.46 -12.88
N TYR A 45 2.65 1.69 -12.70
CA TYR A 45 2.09 2.87 -13.36
C TYR A 45 3.14 3.53 -14.25
N ALA A 46 2.70 4.09 -15.37
CA ALA A 46 3.53 4.92 -16.24
C ALA A 46 2.86 6.28 -16.36
N LYS A 47 3.57 7.34 -15.99
CA LYS A 47 3.07 8.71 -16.15
C LYS A 47 3.22 9.11 -17.62
N TRP A 48 2.12 9.50 -18.26
CA TRP A 48 2.15 10.05 -19.62
C TRP A 48 2.33 11.56 -19.54
N GLU A 49 3.32 12.08 -20.27
CA GLU A 49 3.57 13.52 -20.37
C GLU A 49 3.89 13.87 -21.82
N ASN A 50 3.34 14.99 -22.31
CA ASN A 50 3.58 15.47 -23.69
C ASN A 50 3.36 14.40 -24.77
N GLY A 51 2.36 13.53 -24.58
CA GLY A 51 2.02 12.46 -25.52
C GLY A 51 2.97 11.27 -25.55
N LYS A 52 3.97 11.22 -24.66
CA LYS A 52 4.89 10.09 -24.53
C LYS A 52 4.66 9.35 -23.23
N GLN A 53 4.67 8.02 -23.31
CA GLN A 53 4.64 7.16 -22.13
C GLN A 53 5.97 7.30 -21.38
N GLY A 54 5.91 7.70 -20.11
CA GLY A 54 7.07 7.70 -19.22
C GLY A 54 7.43 6.30 -18.70
N GLU A 55 8.38 6.25 -17.78
CA GLU A 55 8.88 5.00 -17.21
C GLU A 55 7.81 4.25 -16.40
N LEU A 56 7.79 2.91 -16.55
CA LEU A 56 6.99 2.00 -15.73
C LEU A 56 7.55 1.91 -14.32
N LYS A 57 6.90 2.56 -13.36
CA LYS A 57 7.25 2.55 -11.94
C LYS A 57 6.28 1.68 -11.16
N PRO A 58 6.74 0.85 -10.20
CA PRO A 58 5.84 0.13 -9.32
C PRO A 58 5.05 1.11 -8.43
N ILE A 59 3.77 0.83 -8.19
CA ILE A 59 2.89 1.69 -7.37
C ILE A 59 3.27 1.66 -5.89
N VAL A 60 3.71 0.51 -5.42
CA VAL A 60 4.32 0.37 -4.09
C VAL A 60 5.83 0.31 -4.29
N PRO A 61 6.63 1.14 -3.59
CA PRO A 61 8.07 0.99 -3.62
C PRO A 61 8.40 -0.43 -3.13
N GLN A 62 9.05 -1.22 -4.00
CA GLN A 62 9.54 -2.56 -3.68
C GLN A 62 10.47 -2.42 -2.47
N GLN A 63 10.00 -2.79 -1.28
CA GLN A 63 10.83 -2.81 -0.08
C GLN A 63 11.79 -3.99 -0.21
N HIS A 64 12.90 -3.79 -0.92
CA HIS A 64 14.08 -4.64 -0.78
C HIS A 64 14.57 -4.46 0.66
N SER A 65 14.35 -5.50 1.47
CA SER A 65 15.06 -5.71 2.74
C SER A 65 16.38 -6.41 2.45
#